data_AF-A0A935FRV6-F1
#
_entry.id   AF-A0A935FRV6-F1
#
_cell.length_a   1.000
_cell.length_b   1.000
_cell.length_c   1.000
_cell.angle_alpha   90.00
_cell.angle_beta   90.00
_cell.angle_gamma   90.00
#
_symmetry.space_group_name_H-M   'P 1'
#
loop_
_entity.id
_entity.type
_entity.pdbx_description
1 polymer ?
#
loop_
_entity_poly.entity_id
_entity_poly.type
_entity_poly.pdbx_seq_one_letter_code
_entity_poly.pdbx_strand_id
1 'polypeptide(L)'
;MNKIILRISCIAFGILYFACTAGMLYAQEDSASVADSSGYISLSVHTNVEQAEVFLDSASIGVAPVDNYKVKKGMYDVKLLNPKRLGDWQNENLIVTVNLNKDTIVYAGFPYYYEFNSIPFDAGVIRNDTLLGNTPLRHMSDYLMKGIVTFRKNNYRDLIYDMNSYGPLSGANVTLKLKDNAKNEPNVIKNKGTQFKTSRNLTLIAGLAASSIAAGYFAYDYKTKANDLYTEYTFTGDKEKLDESRQNDTYFAIALVLMQAAIGGLVYFLFFD
;
A
#
# COMPACT_ATOMS: atom_id res chain seq x y z
N MET A 1 0.64 12.45 -50.96
CA MET A 1 -0.60 12.12 -50.22
C MET A 1 -0.32 10.86 -49.42
N ASN A 2 -0.41 10.75 -48.10
CA ASN A 2 -0.93 11.60 -47.04
C ASN A 2 -0.10 11.43 -45.77
N LYS A 3 0.06 12.53 -45.02
CA LYS A 3 0.60 12.60 -43.66
C LYS A 3 -0.34 11.88 -42.68
N ILE A 4 0.22 11.11 -41.76
CA ILE A 4 -0.34 10.98 -40.41
C ILE A 4 0.80 11.26 -39.43
N ILE A 5 0.77 12.51 -38.96
CA ILE A 5 1.44 13.00 -37.76
C ILE A 5 0.46 12.68 -36.62
N LEU A 6 0.86 11.87 -35.63
CA LEU A 6 0.22 11.92 -34.31
C LEU A 6 1.15 11.39 -33.20
N ARG A 7 1.73 12.35 -32.47
CA ARG A 7 1.90 12.40 -31.00
C ARG A 7 2.41 11.15 -30.28
N ILE A 8 3.72 11.13 -30.02
CA ILE A 8 4.28 10.63 -28.75
C ILE A 8 5.06 11.80 -28.14
N SER A 9 4.32 12.63 -27.43
CA SER A 9 4.84 13.71 -26.58
C SER A 9 4.38 13.38 -25.16
N CYS A 10 5.27 13.60 -24.19
CA CYS A 10 5.01 13.63 -22.73
C CYS A 10 5.18 12.35 -21.87
N ILE A 11 6.32 11.63 -21.94
CA ILE A 11 6.76 10.78 -20.80
C ILE A 11 8.25 11.00 -20.47
N ALA A 12 8.77 12.21 -20.70
CA ALA A 12 10.16 12.52 -20.37
C ALA A 12 10.29 13.94 -19.79
N PHE A 13 9.50 14.25 -18.76
CA PHE A 13 9.72 15.42 -17.91
C PHE A 13 8.87 15.26 -16.65
N GLY A 14 9.45 14.69 -15.58
CA GLY A 14 8.69 14.42 -14.36
C GLY A 14 9.52 13.93 -13.17
N ILE A 15 10.84 14.15 -13.16
CA ILE A 15 11.69 13.92 -12.00
C ILE A 15 12.56 15.16 -11.81
N LEU A 16 11.94 16.31 -11.60
CA LEU A 16 12.63 17.53 -11.16
C LEU A 16 11.62 18.53 -10.55
N TYR A 17 10.84 18.08 -9.56
CA TYR A 17 10.06 18.97 -8.68
C TYR A 17 10.00 18.33 -7.29
N PHE A 18 11.14 18.33 -6.59
CA PHE A 18 11.17 18.14 -5.14
C PHE A 18 11.88 19.35 -4.54
N ALA A 19 11.31 20.51 -4.82
CA ALA A 19 11.69 21.77 -4.22
C ALA A 19 10.62 22.13 -3.17
N CYS A 20 11.06 22.11 -1.91
CA CYS A 20 10.72 23.12 -0.92
C CYS A 20 9.23 23.51 -0.82
N THR A 21 8.44 22.69 -0.12
CA THR A 21 7.28 23.19 0.63
C THR A 21 7.50 22.90 2.10
N ALA A 22 8.32 23.74 2.75
CA ALA A 22 8.20 24.00 4.17
C ALA A 22 6.86 24.72 4.36
N GLY A 23 5.78 23.95 4.44
CA GLY A 23 4.44 24.41 4.74
C GLY A 23 4.38 24.82 6.21
N MET A 24 4.12 26.10 6.42
CA MET A 24 3.77 26.73 7.68
C MET A 24 2.79 25.86 8.48
N LEU A 25 3.18 25.42 9.67
CA LEU A 25 2.25 24.95 10.69
C LEU A 25 1.43 26.16 11.15
N TYR A 26 0.26 26.34 10.55
CA TYR A 26 -0.81 27.12 11.15
C TYR A 26 -1.35 26.31 12.34
N ALA A 27 -1.07 26.79 13.55
CA ALA A 27 -1.82 26.39 14.74
C ALA A 27 -3.21 27.02 14.60
N GLN A 28 -4.20 26.22 14.22
CA GLN A 28 -5.60 26.60 14.30
C GLN A 28 -6.06 26.28 15.73
N GLU A 29 -6.27 27.32 16.55
CA GLU A 29 -7.04 27.23 17.78
C GLU A 29 -8.50 26.97 17.40
N ASP A 30 -8.91 25.70 17.42
CA ASP A 30 -10.32 25.35 17.39
C ASP A 30 -10.96 25.80 18.70
N SER A 31 -11.75 26.86 18.59
CA SER A 31 -12.60 27.37 19.66
C SER A 31 -13.69 26.34 19.94
N ALA A 32 -13.53 25.64 21.06
CA ALA A 32 -14.50 24.70 21.60
C ALA A 32 -15.84 25.42 21.83
N SER A 33 -16.81 25.15 20.96
CA SER A 33 -18.20 25.51 21.23
C SER A 33 -18.71 24.67 22.41
N VAL A 34 -18.96 25.36 23.52
CA VAL A 34 -19.55 24.80 24.74
C VAL A 34 -21.02 24.52 24.47
N ALA A 35 -21.35 23.28 24.12
CA ALA A 35 -22.71 22.76 24.21
C ALA A 35 -22.94 22.26 25.64
N ASP A 36 -23.42 23.16 26.50
CA ASP A 36 -23.99 22.80 27.79
C ASP A 36 -25.44 22.34 27.61
N SER A 37 -25.62 21.02 27.51
CA SER A 37 -26.74 20.32 28.13
C SER A 37 -26.31 18.87 28.34
N SER A 38 -26.54 18.37 29.55
CA SER A 38 -26.15 17.07 30.10
C SER A 38 -26.84 15.86 29.45
N GLY A 39 -26.89 15.81 28.11
CA GLY A 39 -27.37 14.68 27.34
C GLY A 39 -26.24 13.70 27.03
N TYR A 40 -25.80 12.91 28.01
CA TYR A 40 -25.02 11.72 27.69
C TYR A 40 -25.92 10.73 26.95
N ILE A 41 -25.38 10.12 25.91
CA ILE A 41 -26.04 9.07 25.15
C ILE A 41 -25.20 7.80 25.19
N SER A 42 -25.84 6.66 24.98
CA SER A 42 -25.19 5.37 24.87
C SER A 42 -24.77 5.10 23.43
N LEU A 43 -23.48 4.85 23.21
CA LEU A 43 -22.93 4.29 21.97
C LEU A 43 -22.63 2.81 22.20
N SER A 44 -23.11 1.96 21.29
CA SER A 44 -22.68 0.55 21.23
C SER A 44 -22.05 0.26 19.88
N VAL A 45 -20.89 -0.37 19.85
CA VAL A 45 -20.12 -0.67 18.64
C VAL A 45 -19.97 -2.18 18.53
N HIS A 46 -20.50 -2.74 17.45
CA HIS A 46 -20.40 -4.15 17.11
C HIS A 46 -19.65 -4.32 15.80
N THR A 47 -18.96 -5.44 15.67
CA THR A 47 -18.23 -5.79 14.46
C THR A 47 -18.32 -7.30 14.21
N ASN A 48 -17.98 -7.71 13.00
CA ASN A 48 -17.94 -9.09 12.57
C ASN A 48 -16.58 -9.79 12.83
N VAL A 49 -15.58 -9.07 13.35
CA VAL A 49 -14.27 -9.62 13.71
C VAL A 49 -14.04 -9.57 15.23
N GLU A 50 -13.53 -10.63 15.80
CA GLU A 50 -13.25 -10.68 17.24
C GLU A 50 -11.99 -9.88 17.58
N GLN A 51 -12.02 -9.13 18.69
CA GLN A 51 -10.88 -8.38 19.24
C GLN A 51 -10.51 -7.06 18.53
N ALA A 52 -11.39 -6.48 17.70
CA ALA A 52 -11.10 -5.18 17.08
C ALA A 52 -10.96 -4.06 18.13
N GLU A 53 -9.86 -3.32 18.11
CA GLU A 53 -9.72 -2.13 18.96
C GLU A 53 -10.57 -1.00 18.39
N VAL A 54 -11.32 -0.33 19.26
CA VAL A 54 -12.25 0.74 18.89
C VAL A 54 -11.76 2.06 19.46
N PHE A 55 -11.73 3.06 18.61
CA PHE A 55 -11.38 4.44 18.92
C PHE A 55 -12.55 5.34 18.58
N LEU A 56 -12.81 6.31 19.45
CA LEU A 56 -13.69 7.43 19.20
C LEU A 56 -12.81 8.67 19.04
N ASP A 57 -12.77 9.20 17.82
CA ASP A 57 -11.78 10.16 17.34
C ASP A 57 -10.34 9.64 17.58
N SER A 58 -9.65 10.19 18.57
CA SER A 58 -8.29 9.81 18.97
C SER A 58 -8.24 8.98 20.26
N ALA A 59 -9.37 8.80 20.96
CA ALA A 59 -9.42 8.13 22.26
C ALA A 59 -9.83 6.66 22.12
N SER A 60 -9.05 5.74 22.69
CA SER A 60 -9.43 4.32 22.74
C SER A 60 -10.59 4.13 23.72
N ILE A 61 -11.68 3.50 23.26
CA ILE A 61 -12.86 3.20 24.07
C ILE A 61 -12.94 1.73 24.49
N GLY A 62 -12.05 0.89 23.95
CA GLY A 62 -11.94 -0.53 24.30
C GLY A 62 -11.83 -1.44 23.08
N VAL A 63 -12.23 -2.70 23.27
CA VAL A 63 -12.20 -3.76 22.26
C VAL A 63 -13.64 -4.18 21.96
N ALA A 64 -13.98 -4.33 20.68
CA ALA A 64 -15.32 -4.69 20.26
C ALA A 64 -15.70 -6.14 20.66
N PRO A 65 -16.97 -6.39 21.03
CA PRO A 65 -18.07 -5.43 21.12
C PRO A 65 -17.93 -4.48 22.32
N VAL A 66 -18.27 -3.20 22.09
CA VAL A 66 -18.34 -2.17 23.15
C VAL A 66 -19.80 -1.82 23.35
N ASP A 67 -20.33 -2.03 24.56
CA ASP A 67 -21.74 -1.78 24.86
C ASP A 67 -21.92 -0.58 25.80
N ASN A 68 -22.93 0.25 25.54
CA ASN A 68 -23.38 1.34 26.42
C ASN A 68 -22.29 2.37 26.81
N TYR A 69 -21.32 2.63 25.92
CA TYR A 69 -20.31 3.66 26.15
C TYR A 69 -20.96 5.06 26.23
N LYS A 70 -20.73 5.79 27.32
CA LYS A 70 -21.36 7.09 27.56
C LYS A 70 -20.56 8.21 26.90
N VAL A 71 -21.18 8.88 25.94
CA VAL A 71 -20.57 9.97 25.15
C VAL A 71 -21.53 11.16 25.08
N LYS A 72 -20.98 12.36 24.95
CA LYS A 72 -21.78 13.56 24.72
C LYS A 72 -22.39 13.54 23.32
N LYS A 73 -23.42 14.35 23.10
CA LYS A 73 -23.96 14.53 21.75
C LYS A 73 -22.95 15.28 20.87
N GLY A 74 -22.83 14.85 19.63
CA GLY A 74 -21.88 15.45 18.70
C GLY A 74 -21.58 14.60 17.47
N MET A 75 -20.70 15.11 16.61
CA MET A 75 -20.13 14.37 15.50
C MET A 75 -18.84 13.70 15.97
N TYR A 76 -18.69 12.41 15.66
CA TYR A 76 -17.53 11.63 16.06
C TYR A 76 -17.10 10.69 14.93
N ASP A 77 -15.80 10.42 14.86
CA ASP A 77 -15.24 9.39 14.00
C ASP A 77 -14.99 8.12 14.82
N VAL A 78 -15.74 7.06 14.54
CA VAL A 78 -15.51 5.74 15.14
C VAL A 78 -14.53 4.99 14.26
N LYS A 79 -13.30 4.82 14.76
CA LYS A 79 -12.24 4.08 14.06
C LYS A 79 -12.06 2.70 14.68
N LEU A 80 -12.11 1.66 13.84
CA LEU A 80 -11.86 0.28 14.26
C LEU A 80 -10.56 -0.21 13.62
N LEU A 81 -9.68 -0.75 14.47
CA LEU A 81 -8.48 -1.43 14.04
C LEU A 81 -8.76 -2.92 13.86
N ASN A 82 -8.39 -3.45 12.71
CA ASN A 82 -8.54 -4.87 12.44
C ASN A 82 -7.56 -5.67 13.32
N PRO A 83 -8.06 -6.64 14.12
CA PRO A 83 -7.25 -7.39 15.09
C PRO A 83 -6.26 -8.37 14.48
N LYS A 84 -6.40 -8.67 13.18
CA LYS A 84 -5.47 -9.55 12.47
C LYS A 84 -4.09 -8.91 12.37
N ARG A 85 -3.19 -9.42 13.21
CA ARG A 85 -1.81 -8.97 13.42
C ARG A 85 -0.94 -9.00 12.15
N LEU A 86 -0.13 -7.94 12.02
CA LEU A 86 1.23 -7.89 11.46
C LEU A 86 1.57 -8.95 10.40
N GLY A 87 1.23 -8.67 9.14
CA GLY A 87 1.64 -9.48 7.98
C GLY A 87 0.71 -9.31 6.80
N ASP A 88 -0.58 -9.10 7.07
CA ASP A 88 -1.59 -8.82 6.07
C ASP A 88 -1.64 -7.30 5.82
N TRP A 89 -0.80 -6.82 4.89
CA TRP A 89 -0.88 -5.47 4.30
C TRP A 89 -2.25 -5.14 3.67
N GLN A 90 -3.15 -6.13 3.63
CA GLN A 90 -4.50 -6.05 3.11
C GLN A 90 -5.55 -5.73 4.19
N ASN A 91 -5.16 -5.59 5.46
CA ASN A 91 -6.08 -5.22 6.52
C ASN A 91 -6.27 -3.70 6.57
N GLU A 92 -7.40 -3.24 6.05
CA GLU A 92 -7.80 -1.84 6.13
C GLU A 92 -8.46 -1.55 7.49
N ASN A 93 -8.15 -0.38 8.05
CA ASN A 93 -8.87 0.16 9.20
C ASN A 93 -10.19 0.74 8.72
N LEU A 94 -11.26 0.55 9.50
CA LEU A 94 -12.56 1.14 9.17
C LEU A 94 -12.74 2.43 9.95
N ILE A 95 -13.18 3.49 9.26
CA ILE A 95 -13.56 4.76 9.89
C ILE A 95 -15.01 5.04 9.53
N VAL A 96 -15.85 5.25 10.55
CA VAL A 96 -17.27 5.56 10.39
C VAL A 96 -17.57 6.86 11.12
N THR A 97 -17.90 7.90 10.37
CA THR A 97 -18.37 9.17 10.93
C THR A 97 -19.84 9.04 11.34
N VAL A 98 -20.13 9.32 12.60
CA VAL A 98 -21.48 9.18 13.18
C VAL A 98 -21.93 10.46 13.87
N ASN A 99 -23.21 10.78 13.68
CA ASN A 99 -23.87 11.88 14.38
C ASN A 99 -24.64 11.35 15.60
N LEU A 100 -24.06 11.54 16.77
CA LEU A 100 -24.55 11.05 18.04
C LEU A 100 -25.55 12.05 18.65
N ASN A 101 -26.81 11.95 18.27
CA ASN A 101 -27.92 12.76 18.83
C ASN A 101 -28.85 11.99 19.78
N LYS A 102 -28.80 10.66 19.71
CA LYS A 102 -29.59 9.68 20.48
C LYS A 102 -28.77 8.40 20.67
N ASP A 103 -29.23 7.53 21.55
CA ASP A 103 -28.61 6.20 21.72
C ASP A 103 -28.49 5.50 20.36
N THR A 104 -27.27 5.10 20.01
CA THR A 104 -26.91 4.64 18.67
C THR A 104 -26.10 3.36 18.75
N ILE A 105 -26.46 2.42 17.87
CA ILE A 105 -25.70 1.18 17.67
C ILE A 105 -25.01 1.30 16.31
N VAL A 106 -23.69 1.22 16.31
CA VAL A 106 -22.86 1.23 15.11
C VAL A 106 -22.44 -0.20 14.81
N TYR A 107 -22.81 -0.69 13.63
CA TYR A 107 -22.34 -1.97 13.12
C TYR A 107 -21.26 -1.72 12.07
N ALA A 108 -20.03 -2.09 12.41
CA ALA A 108 -18.83 -1.90 11.61
C ALA A 108 -18.35 -3.25 11.06
N GLY A 109 -18.71 -3.56 9.81
CA GLY A 109 -18.32 -4.80 9.15
C GLY A 109 -17.02 -4.66 8.38
N PHE A 110 -16.05 -5.54 8.67
CA PHE A 110 -14.87 -5.73 7.83
C PHE A 110 -15.18 -6.70 6.68
N PRO A 111 -14.65 -6.44 5.47
CA PRO A 111 -14.79 -7.36 4.36
C PRO A 111 -14.05 -8.67 4.64
N TYR A 112 -14.63 -9.78 4.16
CA TYR A 112 -14.02 -11.10 4.20
C TYR A 112 -13.18 -11.33 2.93
N TYR A 113 -11.96 -11.81 3.15
CA TYR A 113 -11.04 -12.20 2.08
C TYR A 113 -10.94 -13.73 2.00
N TYR A 114 -11.06 -14.24 0.78
CA TYR A 114 -10.91 -15.66 0.45
C TYR A 114 -9.83 -15.83 -0.61
N GLU A 115 -8.94 -16.79 -0.38
CA GLU A 115 -7.93 -17.19 -1.36
C GLU A 115 -8.23 -18.59 -1.87
N PHE A 116 -8.47 -18.74 -3.16
CA PHE A 116 -8.73 -20.03 -3.78
C PHE A 116 -7.53 -20.42 -4.65
N ASN A 117 -6.84 -21.47 -4.24
CA ASN A 117 -5.67 -22.01 -4.92
C ASN A 117 -5.94 -23.46 -5.30
N SER A 118 -5.49 -23.85 -6.48
CA SER A 118 -5.55 -25.25 -6.91
C SER A 118 -4.25 -25.73 -7.54
N ILE A 119 -4.02 -27.03 -7.43
CA ILE A 119 -2.98 -27.75 -8.14
C ILE A 119 -3.68 -28.78 -9.06
N PRO A 120 -3.58 -28.64 -10.40
CA PRO A 120 -2.92 -27.55 -11.14
C PRO A 120 -3.67 -26.21 -11.01
N PHE A 121 -2.97 -25.12 -11.37
CA PHE A 121 -3.54 -23.77 -11.42
C PHE A 121 -4.59 -23.62 -12.54
N ASP A 122 -5.28 -22.48 -12.58
CA ASP A 122 -6.28 -22.14 -13.59
C ASP A 122 -7.47 -23.12 -13.60
N ALA A 123 -7.97 -23.43 -12.40
CA ALA A 123 -9.26 -24.08 -12.20
C ALA A 123 -10.33 -23.01 -11.99
N GLY A 124 -11.47 -23.13 -12.67
CA GLY A 124 -12.62 -22.26 -12.45
C GLY A 124 -13.23 -22.51 -11.07
N VAL A 125 -13.41 -21.44 -10.30
CA VAL A 125 -14.03 -21.44 -8.98
C VAL A 125 -15.49 -21.03 -9.15
N ILE A 126 -16.41 -21.96 -8.92
CA ILE A 126 -17.85 -21.79 -9.19
C ILE A 126 -18.62 -21.87 -7.88
N ARG A 127 -19.53 -20.92 -7.65
CA ARG A 127 -20.43 -20.89 -6.49
C ARG A 127 -21.85 -20.61 -6.97
N ASN A 128 -22.82 -21.42 -6.56
CA ASN A 128 -24.23 -21.28 -6.97
C ASN A 128 -24.36 -21.07 -8.50
N ASP A 129 -23.70 -21.94 -9.27
CA ASP A 129 -23.63 -21.88 -10.74
C ASP A 129 -23.02 -20.61 -11.35
N THR A 130 -22.48 -19.71 -10.52
CA THR A 130 -21.79 -18.49 -10.96
C THR A 130 -20.29 -18.68 -10.89
N LEU A 131 -19.59 -18.41 -11.99
CA LEU A 131 -18.13 -18.41 -12.04
C LEU A 131 -17.60 -17.17 -11.30
N LEU A 132 -16.86 -17.38 -10.21
CA LEU A 132 -16.19 -16.30 -9.47
C LEU A 132 -14.88 -15.88 -10.14
N GLY A 133 -14.21 -16.80 -10.83
CA GLY A 133 -12.93 -16.59 -11.50
C GLY A 133 -12.12 -17.88 -11.60
N ASN A 134 -10.84 -17.78 -11.95
CA ASN A 134 -9.93 -18.92 -12.04
C ASN A 134 -8.83 -18.84 -10.98
N THR A 135 -8.40 -19.99 -10.44
CA THR A 135 -7.30 -20.07 -9.48
C THR A 135 -5.95 -19.70 -10.10
N PRO A 136 -5.01 -19.10 -9.34
CA PRO A 136 -5.19 -18.55 -8.00
C PRO A 136 -6.13 -17.33 -8.01
N LEU A 137 -7.16 -17.34 -7.17
CA LEU A 137 -8.20 -16.33 -7.11
C LEU A 137 -8.25 -15.70 -5.72
N ARG A 138 -8.19 -14.38 -5.65
CA ARG A 138 -8.51 -13.61 -4.45
C ARG A 138 -9.90 -13.03 -4.60
N HIS A 139 -10.78 -13.34 -3.67
CA HIS A 139 -12.17 -12.87 -3.67
C HIS A 139 -12.49 -12.14 -2.37
N MET A 140 -13.16 -11.00 -2.51
CA MET A 140 -13.57 -10.13 -1.41
C MET A 140 -15.10 -10.10 -1.33
N SER A 141 -15.65 -10.20 -0.12
CA SER A 141 -17.10 -10.21 0.12
C SER A 141 -17.44 -9.55 1.45
N ASP A 142 -18.50 -8.75 1.48
CA ASP A 142 -18.98 -8.11 2.73
C ASP A 142 -19.67 -9.11 3.67
N TYR A 143 -20.06 -10.27 3.14
CA TYR A 143 -20.75 -11.33 3.88
C TYR A 143 -19.89 -12.58 3.98
N LEU A 144 -20.03 -13.29 5.10
CA LEU A 144 -19.41 -14.60 5.31
C LEU A 144 -19.88 -15.57 4.21
N MET A 145 -18.93 -16.01 3.39
CA MET A 145 -19.18 -17.00 2.35
C MET A 145 -19.51 -18.35 2.99
N LYS A 146 -20.74 -18.81 2.78
CA LYS A 146 -21.24 -20.12 3.18
C LYS A 146 -21.63 -20.96 1.97
N GLY A 147 -21.64 -22.26 2.18
CA GLY A 147 -22.08 -23.26 1.22
C GLY A 147 -20.95 -23.85 0.37
N ILE A 148 -21.35 -24.40 -0.77
CA ILE A 148 -20.50 -25.23 -1.60
C ILE A 148 -19.81 -24.37 -2.67
N VAL A 149 -18.50 -24.55 -2.81
CA VAL A 149 -17.68 -24.03 -3.91
C VAL A 149 -17.16 -25.21 -4.72
N THR A 150 -17.31 -25.16 -6.03
CA THR A 150 -16.85 -26.20 -6.95
C THR A 150 -15.63 -25.70 -7.73
N PHE A 151 -14.55 -26.48 -7.70
CA PHE A 151 -13.39 -26.27 -8.53
C PHE A 151 -13.49 -27.14 -9.78
N ARG A 152 -13.49 -26.50 -10.94
CA ARG A 152 -13.65 -27.17 -12.23
C ARG A 152 -12.47 -26.87 -13.15
N LYS A 153 -11.87 -27.90 -13.73
CA LYS A 153 -10.83 -27.75 -14.75
C LYS A 153 -10.97 -28.84 -15.81
N ASN A 154 -10.72 -28.50 -17.08
CA ASN A 154 -10.72 -29.46 -18.18
C ASN A 154 -9.76 -30.61 -17.87
N ASN A 155 -10.16 -31.85 -18.17
CA ASN A 155 -9.40 -33.07 -17.89
C ASN A 155 -9.23 -33.45 -16.40
N TYR A 156 -9.77 -32.68 -15.45
CA TYR A 156 -9.78 -33.01 -14.02
C TYR A 156 -11.19 -33.25 -13.49
N ARG A 157 -11.30 -34.08 -12.46
CA ARG A 157 -12.56 -34.31 -11.72
C ARG A 157 -12.90 -33.04 -10.95
N ASP A 158 -14.17 -32.62 -11.03
CA ASP A 158 -14.69 -31.51 -10.26
C ASP A 158 -14.50 -31.82 -8.76
N LEU A 159 -13.97 -30.85 -8.02
CA LEU A 159 -13.82 -30.96 -6.58
C LEU A 159 -14.82 -30.03 -5.90
N ILE A 160 -15.63 -30.62 -5.03
CA ILE A 160 -16.61 -29.92 -4.21
C ILE A 160 -15.96 -29.61 -2.87
N TYR A 161 -15.97 -28.35 -2.49
CA TYR A 161 -15.40 -27.85 -1.25
C TYR A 161 -16.48 -27.13 -0.44
N ASP A 162 -16.69 -27.53 0.81
CA ASP A 162 -17.67 -26.92 1.70
C ASP A 162 -17.02 -25.82 2.54
N MET A 163 -17.39 -24.57 2.29
CA MET A 163 -16.87 -23.40 3.00
C MET A 163 -17.29 -23.36 4.48
N ASN A 164 -18.35 -24.08 4.86
CA ASN A 164 -18.80 -24.12 6.26
C ASN A 164 -17.83 -24.87 7.17
N SER A 165 -16.94 -25.69 6.60
CA SER A 165 -15.97 -26.50 7.34
C SER A 165 -14.71 -25.73 7.76
N TYR A 166 -14.54 -24.48 7.32
CA TYR A 166 -13.39 -23.63 7.63
C TYR A 166 -13.81 -22.28 8.23
N GLY A 167 -12.90 -21.67 8.99
CA GLY A 167 -13.13 -20.39 9.65
C GLY A 167 -13.24 -19.21 8.67
N PRO A 168 -13.86 -18.09 9.12
CA PRO A 168 -13.86 -16.85 8.35
C PRO A 168 -12.41 -16.47 8.05
N LEU A 169 -12.12 -16.15 6.78
CA LEU A 169 -10.79 -15.73 6.29
C LEU A 169 -9.79 -16.88 6.01
N SER A 170 -10.28 -18.11 5.86
CA SER A 170 -9.48 -19.22 5.35
C SER A 170 -9.78 -19.43 3.86
N GLY A 171 -8.73 -19.40 3.06
CA GLY A 171 -8.78 -19.83 1.67
C GLY A 171 -8.86 -21.35 1.52
N ALA A 172 -9.15 -21.82 0.30
CA ALA A 172 -9.09 -23.24 -0.03
C ALA A 172 -7.84 -23.52 -0.88
N ASN A 173 -6.97 -24.40 -0.40
CA ASN A 173 -5.86 -24.95 -1.17
C ASN A 173 -6.21 -26.39 -1.56
N VAL A 174 -6.50 -26.62 -2.84
CA VAL A 174 -7.03 -27.91 -3.30
C VAL A 174 -6.15 -28.57 -4.36
N THR A 175 -6.13 -29.90 -4.37
CA THR A 175 -5.44 -30.68 -5.41
C THR A 175 -6.47 -31.44 -6.23
N LEU A 176 -6.56 -31.13 -7.52
CA LEU A 176 -7.51 -31.77 -8.43
C LEU A 176 -6.94 -33.09 -8.95
N LYS A 177 -7.79 -34.11 -9.03
CA LYS A 177 -7.43 -35.43 -9.58
C LYS A 177 -7.80 -35.49 -11.05
N LEU A 178 -6.91 -36.04 -11.88
CA LEU A 178 -7.20 -36.28 -13.31
C LEU A 178 -8.40 -37.22 -13.49
N LYS A 179 -9.17 -37.02 -14.56
CA LYS A 179 -10.19 -38.00 -15.00
C LYS A 179 -9.49 -39.24 -15.57
N ASP A 180 -10.12 -40.40 -15.42
CA ASP A 180 -9.56 -41.66 -15.95
C ASP A 180 -9.42 -41.54 -17.48
N ASN A 181 -8.25 -41.91 -18.03
CA ASN A 181 -7.86 -41.78 -19.44
C ASN A 181 -7.61 -40.35 -19.96
N ALA A 182 -7.61 -39.33 -19.11
CA ALA A 182 -7.26 -37.98 -19.53
C ALA A 182 -5.73 -37.79 -19.56
N LYS A 183 -5.21 -37.19 -20.63
CA LYS A 183 -3.81 -36.76 -20.67
C LYS A 183 -3.64 -35.55 -19.75
N ASN A 184 -2.57 -35.56 -18.94
CA ASN A 184 -2.22 -34.41 -18.13
C ASN A 184 -1.96 -33.23 -19.06
N GLU A 185 -2.74 -32.15 -18.94
CA GLU A 185 -2.38 -30.92 -19.62
C GLU A 185 -1.10 -30.42 -18.93
N PRO A 186 -0.02 -30.15 -19.69
CA PRO A 186 1.18 -29.57 -19.09
C PRO A 186 0.73 -28.30 -18.37
N ASN A 187 1.12 -28.15 -17.10
CA ASN A 187 0.91 -26.91 -16.36
C ASN A 187 1.27 -25.79 -17.32
N VAL A 188 0.30 -24.91 -17.63
CA VAL A 188 0.61 -23.66 -18.31
C VAL A 188 1.37 -22.85 -17.27
N ILE A 189 2.65 -23.17 -17.12
CA ILE A 189 3.65 -22.22 -16.67
C ILE A 189 3.60 -21.19 -17.79
N LYS A 190 2.64 -20.26 -17.71
CA LYS A 190 2.84 -18.95 -18.30
C LYS A 190 4.15 -18.56 -17.65
N ASN A 191 5.22 -18.59 -18.44
CA ASN A 191 6.44 -17.93 -18.08
C ASN A 191 5.96 -16.51 -17.82
N LYS A 192 5.70 -16.18 -16.56
CA LYS A 192 5.63 -14.81 -16.07
C LYS A 192 7.08 -14.34 -16.11
N GLY A 193 7.67 -14.45 -17.30
CA GLY A 193 8.98 -13.95 -17.62
C GLY A 193 8.93 -12.57 -17.07
N THR A 194 9.90 -12.27 -16.24
CA THR A 194 10.15 -10.88 -15.90
C THR A 194 10.08 -10.12 -17.23
N GLN A 195 9.31 -9.04 -17.35
CA GLN A 195 9.05 -8.39 -18.64
C GLN A 195 10.34 -7.91 -19.36
N PHE A 196 11.50 -8.16 -18.76
CA PHE A 196 12.83 -7.96 -19.26
C PHE A 196 13.13 -8.86 -20.45
N LYS A 197 13.66 -8.23 -21.49
CA LYS A 197 14.08 -8.92 -22.73
C LYS A 197 15.45 -9.56 -22.58
N THR A 198 16.22 -9.13 -21.58
CA THR A 198 17.63 -9.47 -21.38
C THR A 198 17.86 -10.02 -19.96
N SER A 199 18.94 -10.79 -19.78
CA SER A 199 19.36 -11.23 -18.44
C SER A 199 19.93 -10.03 -17.68
N ARG A 200 19.46 -9.82 -16.44
CA ARG A 200 19.86 -8.68 -15.62
C ARG A 200 21.37 -8.64 -15.40
N ASN A 201 22.01 -7.55 -15.81
CA ASN A 201 23.42 -7.31 -15.51
C ASN A 201 23.56 -6.83 -14.05
N LEU A 202 23.61 -7.77 -13.11
CA LEU A 202 23.70 -7.48 -11.68
C LEU A 202 24.92 -6.64 -11.31
N THR A 203 26.04 -6.81 -12.03
CA THR A 203 27.25 -6.01 -11.81
C THR A 203 27.02 -4.55 -12.14
N LEU A 204 26.31 -4.26 -13.24
CA LEU A 204 25.96 -2.89 -13.60
C LEU A 204 24.98 -2.27 -12.60
N ILE A 205 23.96 -3.02 -12.17
CA ILE A 205 22.99 -2.57 -11.16
C ILE A 205 23.70 -2.28 -9.83
N ALA A 206 24.58 -3.18 -9.38
CA ALA A 206 25.35 -3.00 -8.16
C ALA A 206 26.32 -1.80 -8.26
N GLY A 207 26.96 -1.63 -9.42
CA GLY A 207 27.82 -0.48 -9.71
C GLY A 207 27.05 0.85 -9.63
N LEU A 208 25.90 0.95 -10.30
CA LEU A 208 25.04 2.14 -10.26
C LEU A 208 24.53 2.43 -8.84
N ALA A 209 24.13 1.40 -8.10
CA ALA A 209 23.72 1.54 -6.71
C ALA A 209 24.84 2.12 -5.84
N ALA A 210 26.04 1.52 -5.90
CA ALA A 210 27.21 2.00 -5.16
C ALA A 210 27.60 3.44 -5.56
N SER A 211 27.61 3.75 -6.86
CA SER A 211 27.88 5.10 -7.37
C SER A 211 26.86 6.12 -6.89
N SER A 212 25.56 5.77 -6.85
CA SER A 212 24.53 6.67 -6.35
C SER A 212 24.71 7.03 -4.88
N ILE A 213 25.06 6.03 -4.05
CA ILE A 213 25.31 6.24 -2.62
C ILE A 213 26.55 7.10 -2.41
N ALA A 214 27.64 6.80 -3.12
CA ALA A 214 28.89 7.55 -3.04
C ALA A 214 28.69 9.02 -3.47
N ALA A 215 28.01 9.25 -4.60
CA ALA A 215 27.70 10.58 -5.09
C ALA A 215 26.79 11.35 -4.11
N GLY A 216 25.81 10.68 -3.50
CA GLY A 216 24.96 11.27 -2.46
C GLY A 216 25.75 11.68 -1.21
N TYR A 217 26.70 10.85 -0.76
CA TYR A 217 27.60 11.19 0.33
C TYR A 217 28.47 12.42 0.00
N PHE A 218 29.09 12.45 -1.18
CA PHE A 218 29.90 13.60 -1.59
C PHE A 218 29.07 14.88 -1.75
N ALA A 219 27.86 14.79 -2.28
CA ALA A 219 26.95 15.93 -2.35
C ALA A 219 26.67 16.49 -0.94
N TYR A 220 26.37 15.62 0.02
CA TYR A 220 26.15 16.04 1.41
C TYR A 220 27.40 16.69 2.04
N ASP A 221 28.57 16.08 1.89
CA ASP A 221 29.84 16.58 2.45
C ASP A 221 30.21 17.95 1.87
N TYR A 222 30.17 18.10 0.54
CA TYR A 222 30.45 19.38 -0.12
C TYR A 222 29.45 20.47 0.25
N LYS A 223 28.16 20.12 0.39
CA LYS A 223 27.15 21.10 0.79
C LYS A 223 27.35 21.58 2.23
N THR A 224 27.71 20.68 3.12
CA THR A 224 28.01 21.01 4.52
C THR A 224 29.21 21.95 4.61
N LYS A 225 30.32 21.60 3.94
CA LYS A 225 31.52 22.46 3.85
C LYS A 225 31.23 23.83 3.24
N ALA A 226 30.45 23.88 2.15
CA ALA A 226 30.07 25.13 1.52
C ALA A 226 29.29 26.05 2.47
N ASN A 227 28.35 25.49 3.24
CA ASN A 227 27.56 26.23 4.21
C ASN A 227 28.40 26.72 5.40
N ASP A 228 29.31 25.90 5.90
CA ASP A 228 30.21 26.26 7.01
C ASP A 228 31.15 27.40 6.60
N LEU A 229 31.78 27.29 5.42
CA LEU A 229 32.64 28.34 4.86
C LEU A 229 31.86 29.64 4.58
N TYR A 230 30.63 29.53 4.10
CA TYR A 230 29.77 30.70 3.89
C TYR A 230 29.41 31.37 5.22
N THR A 231 29.12 30.59 6.25
CA THR A 231 28.85 31.11 7.59
C THR A 231 30.07 31.82 8.15
N GLU A 232 31.26 31.23 8.01
CA GLU A 232 32.52 31.86 8.39
C GLU A 232 32.74 33.18 7.64
N TYR A 233 32.52 33.22 6.33
CA TYR A 233 32.54 34.45 5.53
C TYR A 233 31.58 35.51 6.07
N THR A 234 30.34 35.15 6.42
CA THR A 234 29.37 36.13 6.96
C THR A 234 29.82 36.71 8.31
N PHE A 235 30.64 35.98 9.07
CA PHE A 235 31.16 36.43 10.35
C PHE A 235 32.45 37.25 10.21
N THR A 236 33.39 36.82 9.34
CA THR A 236 34.73 37.43 9.22
C THR A 236 34.83 38.48 8.12
N GLY A 237 33.95 38.41 7.10
CA GLY A 237 34.06 39.20 5.87
C GLY A 237 35.17 38.73 4.92
N ASP A 238 35.81 37.59 5.18
CA ASP A 238 36.94 37.09 4.39
C ASP A 238 36.50 36.52 3.03
N LYS A 239 36.91 37.20 1.94
CA LYS A 239 36.53 36.84 0.58
C LYS A 239 37.08 35.47 0.15
N GLU A 240 38.19 35.01 0.69
CA GLU A 240 38.75 33.69 0.36
C GLU A 240 37.76 32.56 0.74
N LYS A 241 37.11 32.70 1.90
CA LYS A 241 36.07 31.77 2.38
C LYS A 241 34.83 31.76 1.49
N LEU A 242 34.47 32.91 0.91
CA LEU A 242 33.36 32.98 -0.05
C LEU A 242 33.69 32.24 -1.34
N ASP A 243 34.92 32.39 -1.85
CA ASP A 243 35.33 31.74 -3.10
C ASP A 243 35.48 30.21 -2.90
N GLU A 244 36.00 29.76 -1.76
CA GLU A 244 36.06 28.34 -1.40
C GLU A 244 34.66 27.74 -1.19
N SER A 245 33.74 28.47 -0.56
CA SER A 245 32.34 28.07 -0.43
C SER A 245 31.68 27.85 -1.79
N ARG A 246 31.88 28.78 -2.74
CA ARG A 246 31.36 28.66 -4.12
C ARG A 246 31.94 27.47 -4.87
N GLN A 247 33.22 27.18 -4.66
CA GLN A 247 33.86 26.00 -5.25
C GLN A 247 33.22 24.70 -4.73
N ASN A 248 33.02 24.60 -3.41
CA ASN A 248 32.35 23.44 -2.80
C ASN A 248 30.89 23.33 -3.25
N ASP A 249 30.14 24.43 -3.38
CA ASP A 249 28.77 24.42 -3.92
C ASP A 249 28.73 23.92 -5.37
N THR A 250 29.77 24.21 -6.16
CA THR A 250 29.90 23.68 -7.54
C THR A 250 30.13 22.17 -7.53
N TYR A 251 31.02 21.67 -6.66
CA TYR A 251 31.24 20.22 -6.51
C TYR A 251 30.00 19.50 -5.99
N PHE A 252 29.25 20.11 -5.07
CA PHE A 252 27.94 19.63 -4.64
C PHE A 252 26.99 19.46 -5.84
N ALA A 253 26.86 20.48 -6.69
CA ALA A 253 25.97 20.42 -7.86
C ALA A 253 26.36 19.29 -8.83
N ILE A 254 27.66 19.12 -9.08
CA ILE A 254 28.17 18.03 -9.93
C ILE A 254 27.86 16.66 -9.31
N ALA A 255 28.14 16.48 -8.02
CA ALA A 255 27.86 15.23 -7.31
C ALA A 255 26.35 14.90 -7.33
N LEU A 256 25.49 15.91 -7.18
CA LEU A 256 24.05 15.75 -7.24
C LEU A 256 23.56 15.28 -8.63
N VAL A 257 24.09 15.87 -9.71
CA VAL A 257 23.76 15.44 -11.09
C VAL A 257 24.22 14.00 -11.34
N LEU A 258 25.42 13.63 -10.88
CA LEU A 258 25.92 12.26 -11.00
C LEU A 258 25.05 11.26 -10.22
N MET A 259 24.61 11.63 -9.02
CA MET A 259 23.69 10.81 -8.23
C MET A 259 22.37 10.58 -8.97
N GLN A 260 21.78 11.64 -9.53
CA GLN A 260 20.52 11.54 -10.28
C GLN A 260 20.67 10.68 -11.54
N ALA A 261 21.77 10.83 -12.28
CA ALA A 261 22.07 10.00 -13.43
C ALA A 261 22.22 8.51 -13.05
N ALA A 262 22.91 8.22 -11.94
CA ALA A 262 23.07 6.86 -11.44
C ALA A 262 21.73 6.22 -11.01
N ILE A 263 20.88 6.97 -10.30
CA ILE A 263 19.54 6.53 -9.91
C ILE A 263 18.66 6.31 -11.15
N GLY A 264 18.70 7.23 -12.11
CA GLY A 264 17.97 7.09 -13.38
C GLY A 264 18.39 5.83 -14.14
N GLY A 265 19.69 5.57 -14.23
CA GLY A 265 20.22 4.32 -14.78
C GLY A 265 19.74 3.08 -14.02
N LEU A 266 19.74 3.13 -12.68
CA LEU A 266 19.29 2.02 -11.84
C LEU A 266 17.81 1.71 -12.09
N VAL A 267 16.95 2.73 -12.12
CA VAL A 267 15.52 2.57 -12.42
C VAL A 267 15.33 1.94 -13.81
N TYR A 268 16.09 2.40 -14.82
CA TYR A 268 16.04 1.84 -16.16
C TYR A 268 16.38 0.35 -16.17
N PHE A 269 17.53 -0.04 -15.60
CA PHE A 269 17.98 -1.44 -15.61
C PHE A 269 17.19 -2.37 -14.66
N LEU A 270 16.48 -1.82 -13.68
CA LEU A 270 15.69 -2.64 -12.75
C LEU A 270 14.27 -2.90 -13.26
N PHE A 271 13.69 -1.95 -14.00
CA PHE A 271 12.27 -1.96 -14.38
C PHE A 271 11.97 -1.93 -15.88
N PHE A 272 12.89 -1.48 -16.74
CA PHE A 272 12.58 -1.25 -18.17
C PHE A 272 13.42 -2.07 -19.16
N ASP A 273 14.60 -2.57 -18.77
CA ASP A 273 15.47 -3.45 -19.58
C ASP A 273 15.22 -4.94 -19.31
#